data_AF-A0A7W3N1D4-F1
#
_entry.id   AF-A0A7W3N1D4-F1
#
_cell.length_a   1.000
_cell.length_b   1.000
_cell.length_c   1.000
_cell.angle_alpha   90.00
_cell.angle_beta   90.00
_cell.angle_gamma   90.00
#
_symmetry.space_group_name_H-M   'P 1'
#
loop_
_entity.id
_entity.type
_entity.pdbx_description
1 polymer ?
#
loop_
_entity_poly.entity_id
_entity_poly.type
_entity_poly.pdbx_seq_one_letter_code
_entity_poly.pdbx_strand_id
1 'polypeptide(L)'
;MSEIVLRGGRPWRHPGPADVLVRDGVIAEIGPRVAASPDAEVIDVSGRLVLPGLVEAHCHLDKTLYGRRWEPHSAGDALADRIANERRRRGDLGLPNPDYATALLERMVAFGTCHVRTHTDVHTGAGLTGIEAVQEAARRLDGRVTVEQVAFPQSGILADPGTAELLAEALELGATTVGGIDPAGMDRDPVGHLDVVFGLAERYGAGIDIHLHDGGTLGAFELELIIERTLATGLAGRVTVSHAYALAQIDTAHQDRLAAGLAEAGITLTTAAVFDFPVPPIKRMRAAGVNIACGHDDIRDLWSPYGSGDMLERAMHVAYRSTFRRDEDIEIALEAATHGGARALGLPSYGLTAGAAADLVVVSADTPAAAVVTRPVRDLVLKAGRVVARDGALV
;
A
#
# COMPACT_ATOMS: atom_id res chain seq x y z
N MET A 1 -0.18 21.71 -25.25
CA MET A 1 0.14 20.38 -24.68
C MET A 1 1.34 20.59 -23.79
N SER A 2 1.26 20.23 -22.51
CA SER A 2 2.40 20.36 -21.60
C SER A 2 3.38 19.22 -21.86
N GLU A 3 4.63 19.56 -22.13
CA GLU A 3 5.71 18.62 -22.36
C GLU A 3 6.80 18.88 -21.31
N ILE A 4 7.24 17.82 -20.63
CA ILE A 4 8.35 17.87 -19.67
C ILE A 4 9.43 16.90 -20.13
N VAL A 5 10.69 17.30 -20.07
CA VAL A 5 11.83 16.41 -20.28
C VAL A 5 12.69 16.39 -19.04
N LEU A 6 12.83 15.20 -18.46
CA LEU A 6 13.85 14.94 -17.45
C LEU A 6 15.15 14.58 -18.18
N ARG A 7 16.18 15.42 -18.10
CA ARG A 7 17.44 15.23 -18.84
C ARG A 7 18.50 14.50 -18.03
N GLY A 8 19.17 13.52 -18.63
CA GLY A 8 20.40 12.91 -18.10
C GLY A 8 20.24 12.02 -16.87
N GLY A 9 19.02 11.63 -16.52
CA GLY A 9 18.73 10.80 -15.36
C GLY A 9 19.19 9.35 -15.52
N ARG A 10 19.06 8.57 -14.46
CA ARG A 10 19.24 7.11 -14.45
C ARG A 10 17.90 6.44 -14.16
N PRO A 11 17.04 6.19 -15.17
CA PRO A 11 15.81 5.44 -14.96
C PRO A 11 16.12 4.04 -14.43
N TRP A 12 15.43 3.61 -13.36
CA TRP A 12 15.65 2.30 -12.78
C TRP A 12 15.44 1.19 -13.82
N ARG A 13 16.35 0.20 -13.84
CA ARG A 13 16.41 -0.91 -14.80
C ARG A 13 16.72 -0.52 -16.25
N HIS A 14 16.98 0.76 -16.54
CA HIS A 14 17.54 1.18 -17.83
C HIS A 14 19.07 0.97 -17.85
N PRO A 15 19.68 0.56 -18.98
CA PRO A 15 21.11 0.18 -19.05
C PRO A 15 22.12 1.32 -18.83
N GLY A 16 21.68 2.57 -18.80
CA GLY A 16 22.56 3.73 -18.61
C GLY A 16 21.78 5.03 -18.46
N PRO A 17 22.47 6.18 -18.45
CA PRO A 17 21.83 7.48 -18.42
C PRO A 17 20.87 7.67 -19.60
N ALA A 18 19.71 8.27 -19.33
CA ALA A 18 18.68 8.53 -20.32
C ALA A 18 17.85 9.75 -19.94
N ASP A 19 17.30 10.38 -20.97
CA ASP A 19 16.25 11.35 -20.84
C ASP A 19 14.89 10.63 -20.74
N VAL A 20 13.96 11.22 -20.00
CA VAL A 20 12.56 10.78 -19.93
C VAL A 20 11.69 11.91 -20.46
N LEU A 21 11.02 11.65 -21.58
CA LEU A 21 10.09 12.57 -22.19
C LEU A 21 8.67 12.26 -21.71
N VAL A 22 8.00 13.27 -21.17
CA VAL A 22 6.61 13.23 -20.71
C VAL A 22 5.75 14.11 -21.61
N ARG A 23 4.65 13.55 -22.13
CA ARG A 23 3.63 14.27 -22.91
C ARG A 23 2.26 13.85 -22.45
N ASP A 24 1.39 14.82 -22.21
CA ASP A 24 -0.03 14.60 -21.88
C ASP A 24 -0.25 13.58 -20.75
N GLY A 25 0.61 13.66 -19.72
CA GLY A 25 0.52 12.83 -18.52
C GLY A 25 1.10 11.43 -18.62
N VAL A 26 1.67 11.04 -19.77
CA VAL A 26 2.31 9.74 -19.99
C VAL A 26 3.78 9.88 -20.37
N ILE A 27 4.55 8.83 -20.12
CA ILE A 27 5.92 8.69 -20.61
C ILE A 27 5.83 8.44 -22.12
N ALA A 28 6.28 9.39 -22.94
CA ALA A 28 6.29 9.26 -24.39
C ALA A 28 7.51 8.48 -24.88
N GLU A 29 8.68 8.74 -24.29
CA GLU A 29 9.95 8.11 -24.71
C GLU A 29 10.97 8.09 -23.56
N ILE A 30 11.80 7.06 -23.53
CA ILE A 30 13.01 7.00 -22.68
C ILE A 30 14.19 6.65 -23.59
N GLY A 31 15.24 7.46 -23.57
CA GLY A 31 16.39 7.24 -24.43
C GLY A 31 17.55 8.20 -24.18
N PRO A 32 18.73 7.95 -24.78
CA PRO A 32 19.95 8.73 -24.50
C PRO A 32 19.86 10.20 -24.92
N ARG A 33 18.97 10.54 -25.86
CA ARG A 33 18.67 11.92 -26.27
C ARG A 33 17.30 11.99 -26.91
N VAL A 34 16.29 12.35 -26.13
CA VAL A 34 14.91 12.49 -26.63
C VAL A 34 14.71 13.86 -27.30
N ALA A 35 14.00 13.86 -28.41
CA ALA A 35 13.60 15.08 -29.11
C ALA A 35 12.30 15.63 -28.49
N ALA A 36 12.35 16.87 -28.02
CA ALA A 36 11.22 17.56 -27.41
C ALA A 36 10.89 18.85 -28.16
N SER A 37 9.68 19.36 -28.00
CA SER A 37 9.32 20.65 -28.56
C SER A 37 10.18 21.79 -27.97
N PRO A 38 10.37 22.90 -28.70
CA PRO A 38 11.12 24.05 -28.20
C PRO A 38 10.59 24.64 -26.89
N ASP A 39 9.29 24.47 -26.62
CA ASP A 39 8.58 25.01 -25.45
C ASP A 39 8.48 24.00 -24.30
N ALA A 40 9.10 22.82 -24.42
CA ALA A 40 9.09 21.80 -23.37
C ALA A 40 9.82 22.30 -22.11
N GLU A 41 9.25 22.04 -20.92
CA GLU A 41 9.94 22.27 -19.65
C GLU A 41 11.09 21.26 -19.55
N VAL A 42 12.32 21.77 -19.43
CA VAL A 42 13.51 20.93 -19.29
C VAL A 42 13.95 20.94 -17.83
N ILE A 43 13.94 19.78 -17.20
CA ILE A 43 14.41 19.58 -15.83
C ILE A 43 15.68 18.73 -15.88
N ASP A 44 16.80 19.31 -15.46
CA ASP A 44 18.06 18.57 -15.36
C ASP A 44 18.02 17.64 -14.15
N VAL A 45 18.15 16.35 -14.42
CA VAL A 45 18.22 15.28 -13.41
C VAL A 45 19.50 14.48 -13.59
N SER A 46 20.54 15.10 -14.17
CA SER A 46 21.81 14.47 -14.49
C SER A 46 22.39 13.73 -13.29
N GLY A 47 22.63 12.43 -13.48
CA GLY A 47 23.16 11.57 -12.41
C GLY A 47 22.19 11.30 -11.27
N ARG A 48 20.93 11.69 -11.31
CA ARG A 48 19.92 11.28 -10.34
C ARG A 48 19.28 9.96 -10.72
N LEU A 49 18.83 9.19 -9.74
CA LEU A 49 18.01 8.00 -9.97
C LEU A 49 16.57 8.44 -10.24
N VAL A 50 15.95 7.91 -11.29
CA VAL A 50 14.53 8.11 -11.60
C VAL A 50 13.80 6.80 -11.31
N LEU A 51 12.85 6.86 -10.37
CA LEU A 51 11.98 5.77 -9.94
C LEU A 51 10.57 6.02 -10.48
N PRO A 52 9.75 4.96 -10.68
CA PRO A 52 8.31 5.16 -10.82
C PRO A 52 7.72 5.69 -9.49
N GLY A 53 6.54 6.29 -9.55
CA GLY A 53 5.80 6.78 -8.39
C GLY A 53 5.65 5.69 -7.31
N LEU A 54 5.99 5.99 -6.06
CA LEU A 54 5.93 5.00 -4.99
C LEU A 54 4.48 4.61 -4.69
N VAL A 55 4.27 3.39 -4.20
CA VAL A 55 2.95 2.83 -3.93
C VAL A 55 2.86 2.40 -2.46
N GLU A 56 1.99 3.06 -1.72
CA GLU A 56 1.56 2.66 -0.38
C GLU A 56 0.44 1.64 -0.53
N ALA A 57 0.71 0.35 -0.31
CA ALA A 57 -0.27 -0.70 -0.56
C ALA A 57 -1.16 -1.03 0.65
N HIS A 58 -0.86 -0.48 1.82
CA HIS A 58 -1.59 -0.80 3.05
C HIS A 58 -1.33 0.24 4.15
N CYS A 59 -2.34 1.07 4.46
CA CYS A 59 -2.32 1.98 5.59
C CYS A 59 -3.73 2.31 6.12
N HIS A 60 -3.81 3.09 7.21
CA HIS A 60 -5.08 3.55 7.81
C HIS A 60 -5.16 5.09 7.88
N LEU A 61 -5.74 5.72 6.85
CA LEU A 61 -5.86 7.19 6.78
C LEU A 61 -6.95 7.75 7.70
N ASP A 62 -8.00 6.98 7.99
CA ASP A 62 -9.15 7.39 8.80
C ASP A 62 -8.83 7.52 10.29
N LYS A 63 -7.78 6.83 10.75
CA LYS A 63 -7.34 6.79 12.16
C LYS A 63 -6.15 7.70 12.45
N THR A 64 -5.48 8.21 11.43
CA THR A 64 -4.26 8.97 11.61
C THR A 64 -4.50 10.24 12.43
N LEU A 65 -3.57 10.54 13.34
CA LEU A 65 -3.50 11.81 14.07
C LEU A 65 -2.47 12.75 13.44
N TYR A 66 -2.03 12.45 12.20
CA TYR A 66 -1.09 13.31 11.48
C TYR A 66 -1.66 14.73 11.35
N GLY A 67 -0.83 15.75 11.55
CA GLY A 67 -1.26 17.15 11.59
C GLY A 67 -1.66 17.67 12.98
N ARG A 68 -1.82 16.81 14.00
CA ARG A 68 -1.94 17.22 15.40
C ARG A 68 -0.57 17.37 16.08
N ARG A 69 -0.57 17.99 17.27
CA ARG A 69 0.54 17.83 18.23
C ARG A 69 0.67 16.36 18.59
N TRP A 70 1.90 15.93 18.89
CA TRP A 70 2.20 14.58 19.33
C TRP A 70 1.23 14.08 20.42
N GLU A 71 0.63 12.94 20.14
CA GLU A 71 -0.25 12.21 21.05
C GLU A 71 0.54 11.08 21.70
N PRO A 72 0.80 11.13 23.03
CA PRO A 72 1.47 10.03 23.72
C PRO A 72 0.67 8.73 23.63
N HIS A 73 1.36 7.63 23.35
CA HIS A 73 0.73 6.31 23.36
C HIS A 73 0.28 5.94 24.78
N SER A 74 -0.99 5.57 24.93
CA SER A 74 -1.66 5.38 26.22
C SER A 74 -2.29 4.00 26.42
N ALA A 75 -2.14 3.09 25.45
CA ALA A 75 -2.68 1.74 25.56
C ALA A 75 -1.75 0.82 26.36
N GLY A 76 -2.32 -0.24 26.91
CA GLY A 76 -1.56 -1.39 27.43
C GLY A 76 -1.03 -2.26 26.28
N ASP A 77 -0.16 -3.21 26.61
CA ASP A 77 0.52 -4.05 25.61
C ASP A 77 -0.43 -5.04 24.90
N ALA A 78 -1.51 -5.47 25.57
CA ALA A 78 -2.42 -6.46 25.02
C ALA A 78 -3.32 -5.87 23.91
N LEU A 79 -3.66 -6.69 22.91
CA LEU A 79 -4.56 -6.30 21.81
C LEU A 79 -5.89 -5.72 22.33
N ALA A 80 -6.49 -6.37 23.33
CA ALA A 80 -7.73 -5.90 23.95
C ALA A 80 -7.59 -4.49 24.57
N ASP A 81 -6.42 -4.15 25.12
CA ASP A 81 -6.16 -2.83 25.68
C ASP A 81 -6.06 -1.76 24.59
N ARG A 82 -5.47 -2.09 23.44
CA ARG A 82 -5.38 -1.18 22.27
C ARG A 82 -6.75 -0.90 21.69
N ILE A 83 -7.56 -1.94 21.46
CA ILE A 83 -8.96 -1.82 21.00
C ILE A 83 -9.77 -0.97 21.98
N ALA A 84 -9.67 -1.24 23.28
CA ALA A 84 -10.38 -0.47 24.29
C ALA A 84 -9.91 0.99 24.37
N ASN A 85 -8.61 1.24 24.17
CA ASN A 85 -8.04 2.58 24.13
C ASN A 85 -8.57 3.38 22.93
N GLU A 86 -8.56 2.79 21.74
CA GLU A 86 -9.12 3.42 20.53
C GLU A 86 -10.59 3.77 20.72
N ARG A 87 -11.42 2.81 21.15
CA ARG A 87 -12.86 3.00 21.37
C ARG A 87 -13.15 4.15 22.35
N ARG A 88 -12.36 4.27 23.43
CA ARG A 88 -12.55 5.35 24.41
C ARG A 88 -12.12 6.72 23.89
N ARG A 89 -11.05 6.79 23.08
CA ARG A 89 -10.35 8.05 22.79
C ARG A 89 -10.64 8.62 21.42
N ARG A 90 -11.11 7.82 20.46
CA ARG A 90 -11.30 8.28 19.06
C ARG A 90 -12.22 9.50 18.97
N GLY A 91 -13.30 9.54 19.75
CA GLY A 91 -14.24 10.66 19.79
C GLY A 91 -13.59 11.95 20.31
N ASP A 92 -12.85 11.86 21.42
CA ASP A 92 -12.13 13.01 22.01
C ASP A 92 -11.05 13.59 21.09
N LEU A 93 -10.49 12.74 20.23
CA LEU A 93 -9.49 13.12 19.24
C LEU A 93 -10.09 13.61 17.91
N GLY A 94 -11.42 13.53 17.77
CA GLY A 94 -12.15 13.96 16.59
C GLY A 94 -11.91 13.06 15.37
N LEU A 95 -11.69 11.76 15.59
CA LEU A 95 -11.53 10.77 14.52
C LEU A 95 -12.90 10.17 14.10
N PRO A 96 -13.14 9.95 12.80
CA PRO A 96 -12.25 10.24 11.67
C PRO A 96 -12.17 11.74 11.36
N ASN A 97 -11.04 12.21 10.81
CA ASN A 97 -10.83 13.62 10.50
C ASN A 97 -10.21 13.83 9.10
N PRO A 98 -10.91 14.50 8.16
CA PRO A 98 -10.38 14.72 6.81
C PRO A 98 -9.15 15.64 6.81
N ASP A 99 -8.98 16.55 7.76
CA ASP A 99 -7.78 17.41 7.85
C ASP A 99 -6.54 16.58 8.20
N TYR A 100 -6.68 15.55 9.05
CA TYR A 100 -5.56 14.69 9.43
C TYR A 100 -5.16 13.76 8.30
N ALA A 101 -6.15 13.15 7.64
CA ALA A 101 -5.93 12.36 6.43
C ALA A 101 -5.30 13.20 5.32
N THR A 102 -5.76 14.45 5.11
CA THR A 102 -5.16 15.39 4.13
C THR A 102 -3.71 15.67 4.46
N ALA A 103 -3.39 16.01 5.71
CA ALA A 103 -2.02 16.32 6.13
C ALA A 103 -1.06 15.12 5.93
N LEU A 104 -1.55 13.90 6.16
CA LEU A 104 -0.76 12.69 5.88
C LEU A 104 -0.57 12.46 4.38
N LEU A 105 -1.63 12.59 3.58
CA LEU A 105 -1.55 12.44 2.11
C LEU A 105 -0.61 13.47 1.49
N GLU A 106 -0.66 14.73 1.93
CA GLU A 106 0.27 15.78 1.49
C GLU A 106 1.73 15.40 1.75
N ARG A 107 2.00 14.80 2.93
CA ARG A 107 3.33 14.29 3.25
C ARG A 107 3.73 13.09 2.38
N MET A 108 2.83 12.15 2.18
CA MET A 108 3.05 10.99 1.30
C MET A 108 3.41 11.45 -0.13
N VAL A 109 2.70 12.45 -0.68
CA VAL A 109 2.99 13.03 -2.00
C VAL A 109 4.35 13.70 -2.01
N ALA A 110 4.67 14.52 -1.01
CA ALA A 110 6.00 15.14 -0.88
C ALA A 110 7.13 14.09 -0.79
N PHE A 111 6.78 12.89 -0.33
CA PHE A 111 7.64 11.72 -0.26
C PHE A 111 7.64 10.82 -1.50
N GLY A 112 6.91 11.19 -2.55
CA GLY A 112 6.92 10.49 -3.84
C GLY A 112 5.87 9.39 -3.97
N THR A 113 5.00 9.21 -2.97
CA THR A 113 3.88 8.27 -3.05
C THR A 113 2.81 8.83 -3.98
N CYS A 114 2.54 8.09 -5.06
CA CYS A 114 1.58 8.46 -6.09
C CYS A 114 0.26 7.68 -5.99
N HIS A 115 0.29 6.51 -5.34
CA HIS A 115 -0.85 5.61 -5.17
C HIS A 115 -0.90 5.12 -3.73
N VAL A 116 -2.09 5.12 -3.14
CA VAL A 116 -2.33 4.70 -1.76
C VAL A 116 -3.53 3.75 -1.75
N ARG A 117 -3.39 2.58 -1.13
CA ARG A 117 -4.52 1.78 -0.66
C ARG A 117 -4.63 1.94 0.85
N THR A 118 -5.80 2.39 1.31
CA THR A 118 -6.10 2.52 2.72
C THR A 118 -7.26 1.64 3.14
N HIS A 119 -7.14 1.03 4.31
CA HIS A 119 -8.22 0.31 4.98
C HIS A 119 -8.95 1.27 5.89
N THR A 120 -10.25 1.42 5.67
CA THR A 120 -11.09 2.38 6.38
C THR A 120 -12.12 1.64 7.21
N ASP A 121 -12.20 1.94 8.51
CA ASP A 121 -13.08 1.23 9.43
C ASP A 121 -14.55 1.38 9.04
N VAL A 122 -15.21 0.22 8.87
CA VAL A 122 -16.64 0.09 8.60
C VAL A 122 -17.20 -0.96 9.55
N HIS A 123 -17.94 -0.51 10.56
CA HIS A 123 -18.57 -1.36 11.57
C HIS A 123 -19.67 -0.57 12.30
N THR A 124 -20.49 -1.21 13.15
CA THR A 124 -21.72 -0.58 13.69
C THR A 124 -21.46 0.65 14.57
N GLY A 125 -20.26 0.75 15.15
CA GLY A 125 -19.82 1.88 15.97
C GLY A 125 -19.24 3.06 15.19
N ALA A 126 -18.83 2.86 13.93
CA ALA A 126 -18.24 3.90 13.08
C ALA A 126 -19.14 4.32 11.90
N GLY A 127 -20.02 3.43 11.45
CA GLY A 127 -20.81 3.62 10.24
C GLY A 127 -19.91 3.81 9.02
N LEU A 128 -20.22 4.80 8.18
CA LEU A 128 -19.49 5.12 6.95
C LEU A 128 -18.65 6.41 7.06
N THR A 129 -18.61 7.05 8.23
CA THR A 129 -17.98 8.37 8.41
C THR A 129 -16.48 8.38 8.07
N GLY A 130 -15.79 7.25 8.28
CA GLY A 130 -14.40 7.08 7.86
C GLY A 130 -14.24 7.11 6.35
N ILE A 131 -15.15 6.45 5.63
CA ILE A 131 -15.14 6.39 4.16
C ILE A 131 -15.27 7.81 3.61
N GLU A 132 -16.28 8.55 4.07
CA GLU A 132 -16.54 9.94 3.66
C GLU A 132 -15.36 10.87 3.96
N ALA A 133 -14.75 10.76 5.14
CA ALA A 133 -13.62 11.59 5.54
C ALA A 133 -12.38 11.38 4.65
N VAL A 134 -12.08 10.13 4.30
CA VAL A 134 -10.96 9.80 3.41
C VAL A 134 -11.25 10.22 1.96
N GLN A 135 -12.49 10.06 1.47
CA GLN A 135 -12.89 10.55 0.14
C GLN A 135 -12.72 12.07 0.04
N GLU A 136 -13.16 12.79 1.07
CA GLU A 136 -13.00 14.24 1.14
C GLU A 136 -11.52 14.65 1.18
N ALA A 137 -10.69 13.95 1.96
CA ALA A 137 -9.25 14.17 1.98
C ALA A 137 -8.62 13.95 0.59
N ALA A 138 -8.92 12.82 -0.06
CA ALA A 138 -8.42 12.51 -1.40
C ALA A 138 -8.84 13.57 -2.44
N ARG A 139 -10.08 14.07 -2.36
CA ARG A 139 -10.59 15.14 -3.23
C ARG A 139 -9.80 16.45 -3.09
N ARG A 140 -9.38 16.80 -1.86
CA ARG A 140 -8.58 18.01 -1.59
C ARG A 140 -7.20 17.98 -2.24
N LEU A 141 -6.65 16.78 -2.50
CA LEU A 141 -5.35 16.62 -3.15
C LEU A 141 -5.39 16.85 -4.67
N ASP A 142 -6.57 17.05 -5.28
CA ASP A 142 -6.72 17.44 -6.69
C ASP A 142 -5.88 16.59 -7.68
N GLY A 143 -5.95 15.27 -7.47
CA GLY A 143 -5.25 14.29 -8.30
C GLY A 143 -3.72 14.32 -8.17
N ARG A 144 -3.15 14.88 -7.09
CA ARG A 144 -1.73 14.75 -6.73
C ARG A 144 -1.36 13.34 -6.24
N VAL A 145 -2.37 12.56 -5.82
CA VAL A 145 -2.27 11.16 -5.41
C VAL A 145 -3.57 10.44 -5.79
N THR A 146 -3.49 9.16 -6.09
CA THR A 146 -4.66 8.28 -6.26
C THR A 146 -4.86 7.48 -4.98
N VAL A 147 -6.07 7.49 -4.42
CA VAL A 147 -6.41 6.78 -3.18
C VAL A 147 -7.47 5.73 -3.48
N GLU A 148 -7.17 4.48 -3.17
CA GLU A 148 -8.07 3.34 -3.18
C GLU A 148 -8.51 3.04 -1.73
N GLN A 149 -9.80 2.80 -1.52
CA GLN A 149 -10.32 2.46 -0.20
C GLN A 149 -10.79 1.01 -0.12
N VAL A 150 -10.35 0.35 0.94
CA VAL A 150 -10.87 -0.93 1.41
C VAL A 150 -11.91 -0.65 2.49
N ALA A 151 -13.15 -1.10 2.29
CA ALA A 151 -14.16 -1.12 3.34
C ALA A 151 -13.80 -2.21 4.36
N PHE A 152 -13.34 -1.82 5.55
CA PHE A 152 -12.63 -2.72 6.46
C PHE A 152 -13.41 -3.01 7.76
N PRO A 153 -13.81 -4.27 8.02
CA PRO A 153 -14.58 -4.64 9.20
C PRO A 153 -13.68 -4.87 10.43
N GLN A 154 -13.06 -3.81 10.94
CA GLN A 154 -12.09 -3.87 12.06
C GLN A 154 -12.57 -4.65 13.30
N SER A 155 -13.88 -4.65 13.58
CA SER A 155 -14.48 -5.34 14.74
C SER A 155 -15.00 -6.75 14.42
N GLY A 156 -14.69 -7.29 13.24
CA GLY A 156 -15.30 -8.51 12.71
C GLY A 156 -16.58 -8.24 11.93
N ILE A 157 -17.01 -9.21 11.13
CA ILE A 157 -18.26 -9.14 10.35
C ILE A 157 -19.37 -9.82 11.13
N LEU A 158 -19.12 -11.04 11.59
CA LEU A 158 -20.08 -11.87 12.32
C LEU A 158 -20.10 -11.52 13.81
N ALA A 159 -18.97 -11.08 14.36
CA ALA A 159 -18.87 -10.60 15.74
C ALA A 159 -19.59 -9.27 15.98
N ASP A 160 -19.88 -8.49 14.93
CA ASP A 160 -20.60 -7.21 14.98
C ASP A 160 -21.78 -7.18 13.98
N PRO A 161 -22.94 -7.77 14.34
CA PRO A 161 -24.10 -7.89 13.45
C PRO A 161 -24.58 -6.54 12.91
N GLY A 162 -24.75 -6.44 11.59
CA GLY A 162 -25.01 -5.19 10.86
C GLY A 162 -23.80 -4.70 10.05
N THR A 163 -22.62 -5.24 10.30
CA THR A 163 -21.40 -4.86 9.58
C THR A 163 -21.42 -5.29 8.11
N ALA A 164 -21.99 -6.45 7.79
CA ALA A 164 -22.09 -6.92 6.41
C ALA A 164 -22.90 -5.96 5.52
N GLU A 165 -23.98 -5.39 6.04
CA GLU A 165 -24.80 -4.37 5.37
C GLU A 165 -24.01 -3.08 5.19
N LEU A 166 -23.28 -2.62 6.21
CA LEU A 166 -22.44 -1.42 6.13
C LEU A 166 -21.29 -1.59 5.13
N LEU A 167 -20.69 -2.78 5.02
CA LEU A 167 -19.68 -3.06 3.99
C LEU A 167 -20.27 -2.94 2.59
N ALA A 168 -21.49 -3.44 2.37
CA ALA A 168 -22.20 -3.28 1.10
C ALA A 168 -22.48 -1.80 0.80
N GLU A 169 -22.95 -1.02 1.78
CA GLU A 169 -23.17 0.43 1.64
C GLU A 169 -21.86 1.19 1.34
N ALA A 170 -20.73 0.79 1.95
CA ALA A 170 -19.43 1.38 1.68
C ALA A 170 -18.98 1.15 0.22
N LEU A 171 -19.23 -0.05 -0.33
CA LEU A 171 -18.98 -0.36 -1.74
C LEU A 171 -19.88 0.46 -2.66
N GLU A 172 -21.16 0.65 -2.31
CA GLU A 172 -22.09 1.52 -3.05
C GLU A 172 -21.67 3.00 -3.01
N LEU A 173 -21.04 3.43 -1.91
CA LEU A 173 -20.49 4.79 -1.74
C LEU A 173 -19.17 5.01 -2.48
N GLY A 174 -18.57 3.95 -3.05
CA GLY A 174 -17.41 4.04 -3.93
C GLY A 174 -16.12 3.43 -3.37
N ALA A 175 -16.15 2.71 -2.24
CA ALA A 175 -15.05 1.82 -1.90
C ALA A 175 -14.92 0.74 -3.00
N THR A 176 -13.70 0.45 -3.44
CA THR A 176 -13.45 -0.44 -4.59
C THR A 176 -13.00 -1.84 -4.18
N THR A 177 -12.73 -2.03 -2.88
CA THR A 177 -12.19 -3.25 -2.31
C THR A 177 -12.90 -3.53 -0.99
N VAL A 178 -13.23 -4.80 -0.72
CA VAL A 178 -13.81 -5.24 0.56
C VAL A 178 -12.75 -5.91 1.41
N GLY A 179 -12.73 -5.59 2.69
CA GLY A 179 -11.80 -6.14 3.65
C GLY A 179 -12.35 -7.31 4.45
N GLY A 180 -11.45 -8.00 5.14
CA GLY A 180 -11.75 -8.98 6.18
C GLY A 180 -10.70 -8.90 7.29
N ILE A 181 -10.96 -9.49 8.44
CA ILE A 181 -10.02 -9.55 9.57
C ILE A 181 -10.14 -10.90 10.29
N ASP A 182 -9.01 -11.58 10.45
CA ASP A 182 -8.86 -12.81 11.26
C ASP A 182 -10.14 -13.68 11.28
N PRO A 183 -10.52 -14.29 10.14
CA PRO A 183 -11.78 -15.03 10.00
C PRO A 183 -12.06 -16.03 11.15
N ALA A 184 -11.02 -16.65 11.71
CA ALA A 184 -11.08 -17.53 12.87
C ALA A 184 -10.84 -16.81 14.20
N GLY A 185 -9.84 -15.95 14.30
CA GLY A 185 -9.44 -15.28 15.55
C GLY A 185 -10.44 -14.23 16.02
N MET A 186 -11.05 -13.50 15.08
CA MET A 186 -12.06 -12.47 15.36
C MET A 186 -13.47 -13.04 15.33
N ASP A 187 -13.89 -13.60 14.19
CA ASP A 187 -15.29 -14.00 13.98
C ASP A 187 -15.58 -15.44 14.44
N ARG A 188 -14.55 -16.25 14.68
CA ARG A 188 -14.66 -17.66 15.13
C ARG A 188 -15.45 -18.55 14.16
N ASP A 189 -15.64 -18.10 12.93
CA ASP A 189 -16.27 -18.81 11.84
C ASP A 189 -15.60 -18.38 10.53
N PRO A 190 -14.45 -18.99 10.19
CA PRO A 190 -13.69 -18.58 9.02
C PRO A 190 -14.42 -18.84 7.71
N VAL A 191 -15.33 -19.82 7.67
CA VAL A 191 -16.15 -20.10 6.50
C VAL A 191 -17.17 -18.99 6.30
N GLY A 192 -17.97 -18.70 7.34
CA GLY A 192 -18.99 -17.66 7.27
C GLY A 192 -18.42 -16.27 6.99
N HIS A 193 -17.29 -15.92 7.60
CA HIS A 193 -16.62 -14.63 7.35
C HIS A 193 -16.20 -14.51 5.87
N LEU A 194 -15.50 -15.52 5.35
CA LEU A 194 -15.01 -15.50 3.97
C LEU A 194 -16.17 -15.56 2.96
N ASP A 195 -17.27 -16.25 3.27
CA ASP A 195 -18.45 -16.27 2.39
C ASP A 195 -19.07 -14.87 2.24
N VAL A 196 -19.09 -14.05 3.31
CA VAL A 196 -19.52 -12.65 3.21
C VAL A 196 -18.55 -11.83 2.37
N VAL A 197 -17.24 -11.90 2.66
CA VAL A 197 -16.22 -11.10 1.96
C VAL A 197 -16.21 -11.42 0.46
N PHE A 198 -16.15 -12.69 0.09
CA PHE A 198 -16.15 -13.12 -1.32
C PHE A 198 -17.50 -12.81 -1.99
N GLY A 199 -18.62 -13.03 -1.30
CA GLY A 199 -19.94 -12.71 -1.84
C GLY A 199 -20.14 -11.22 -2.15
N LEU A 200 -19.61 -10.34 -1.29
CA LEU A 200 -19.59 -8.89 -1.55
C LEU A 200 -18.68 -8.54 -2.73
N ALA A 201 -17.48 -9.13 -2.79
CA ALA A 201 -16.55 -8.90 -3.89
C ALA A 201 -17.14 -9.30 -5.25
N GLU A 202 -17.81 -10.45 -5.33
CA GLU A 202 -18.49 -10.89 -6.56
C GLU A 202 -19.67 -9.98 -6.91
N ARG A 203 -20.53 -9.67 -5.94
CA ARG A 203 -21.74 -8.86 -6.15
C ARG A 203 -21.42 -7.46 -6.67
N TYR A 204 -20.40 -6.81 -6.13
CA TYR A 204 -20.03 -5.43 -6.47
C TYR A 204 -18.87 -5.34 -7.46
N GLY A 205 -18.31 -6.48 -7.88
CA GLY A 205 -17.10 -6.50 -8.69
C GLY A 205 -15.93 -5.80 -8.00
N ALA A 206 -15.80 -5.94 -6.67
CA ALA A 206 -14.75 -5.33 -5.85
C ALA A 206 -13.49 -6.22 -5.77
N GLY A 207 -12.35 -5.62 -5.41
CA GLY A 207 -11.18 -6.38 -4.95
C GLY A 207 -11.38 -6.92 -3.52
N ILE A 208 -10.44 -7.75 -3.05
CA ILE A 208 -10.39 -8.24 -1.66
C ILE A 208 -9.03 -7.90 -1.04
N ASP A 209 -9.02 -7.41 0.20
CA ASP A 209 -7.80 -7.24 0.99
C ASP A 209 -8.03 -7.64 2.46
N ILE A 210 -7.61 -8.85 2.84
CA ILE A 210 -7.90 -9.44 4.15
C ILE A 210 -6.71 -9.23 5.08
N HIS A 211 -6.96 -8.65 6.26
CA HIS A 211 -6.00 -8.69 7.36
C HIS A 211 -5.96 -10.08 7.97
N LEU A 212 -4.79 -10.72 7.94
CA LEU A 212 -4.59 -12.03 8.53
C LEU A 212 -3.38 -12.03 9.47
N HIS A 213 -3.67 -11.78 10.74
CA HIS A 213 -2.73 -11.79 11.86
C HIS A 213 -2.68 -13.15 12.55
N ASP A 214 -3.75 -13.96 12.42
CA ASP A 214 -3.81 -15.30 13.00
C ASP A 214 -2.55 -16.10 12.68
N GLY A 215 -1.97 -16.68 13.74
CA GLY A 215 -0.64 -17.28 13.70
C GLY A 215 -0.63 -18.78 13.51
N GLY A 216 0.56 -19.31 13.27
CA GLY A 216 0.84 -20.75 13.22
C GLY A 216 -0.06 -21.50 12.25
N THR A 217 -0.51 -22.69 12.65
CA THR A 217 -1.35 -23.54 11.79
C THR A 217 -2.76 -23.01 11.60
N LEU A 218 -3.24 -22.09 12.45
CA LEU A 218 -4.57 -21.49 12.30
C LEU A 218 -4.60 -20.55 11.09
N GLY A 219 -3.72 -19.55 11.06
CA GLY A 219 -3.62 -18.65 9.91
C GLY A 219 -3.21 -19.37 8.63
N ALA A 220 -2.44 -20.46 8.73
CA ALA A 220 -2.11 -21.30 7.58
C ALA A 220 -3.36 -22.00 7.00
N PHE A 221 -4.26 -22.50 7.84
CA PHE A 221 -5.54 -23.06 7.41
C PHE A 221 -6.44 -21.99 6.77
N GLU A 222 -6.46 -20.78 7.31
CA GLU A 222 -7.23 -19.67 6.72
C GLU A 222 -6.67 -19.25 5.35
N LEU A 223 -5.34 -19.26 5.17
CA LEU A 223 -4.73 -19.07 3.85
C LEU A 223 -5.17 -20.14 2.85
N GLU A 224 -5.28 -21.41 3.27
CA GLU A 224 -5.79 -22.50 2.41
C GLU A 224 -7.23 -22.21 1.97
N LEU A 225 -8.10 -21.76 2.89
CA LEU A 225 -9.48 -21.38 2.59
C LEU A 225 -9.58 -20.17 1.65
N ILE A 226 -8.70 -19.17 1.80
CA ILE A 226 -8.64 -18.00 0.93
C ILE A 226 -8.18 -18.40 -0.47
N ILE A 227 -7.16 -19.26 -0.58
CA ILE A 227 -6.67 -19.80 -1.87
C ILE A 227 -7.80 -20.56 -2.58
N GLU A 228 -8.46 -21.48 -1.88
CA GLU A 228 -9.56 -22.29 -2.43
C GLU A 228 -10.67 -21.40 -2.99
N ARG A 229 -11.14 -20.42 -2.21
CA ARG A 229 -12.20 -19.50 -2.65
C ARG A 229 -11.76 -18.61 -3.81
N THR A 230 -10.51 -18.14 -3.82
CA THR A 230 -9.98 -17.31 -4.90
C THR A 230 -10.00 -18.07 -6.23
N LEU A 231 -9.58 -19.35 -6.21
CA LEU A 231 -9.62 -20.22 -7.38
C LEU A 231 -11.05 -20.54 -7.81
N ALA A 232 -11.96 -20.77 -6.87
CA ALA A 232 -13.35 -21.11 -7.15
C ALA A 232 -14.18 -19.96 -7.73
N THR A 233 -13.89 -18.72 -7.34
CA THR A 233 -14.65 -17.51 -7.72
C THR A 233 -14.06 -16.76 -8.92
N GLY A 234 -12.90 -17.19 -9.44
CA GLY A 234 -12.24 -16.52 -10.55
C GLY A 234 -11.71 -15.12 -10.21
N LEU A 235 -11.53 -14.81 -8.91
CA LEU A 235 -10.99 -13.54 -8.43
C LEU A 235 -9.44 -13.51 -8.43
N ALA A 236 -8.82 -14.36 -9.24
CA ALA A 236 -7.36 -14.42 -9.34
C ALA A 236 -6.78 -13.06 -9.73
N GLY A 237 -5.70 -12.65 -9.04
CA GLY A 237 -5.09 -11.32 -9.22
C GLY A 237 -5.85 -10.16 -8.56
N ARG A 238 -6.97 -10.41 -7.86
CA ARG A 238 -7.79 -9.38 -7.20
C ARG A 238 -7.87 -9.54 -5.69
N VAL A 239 -7.13 -10.49 -5.13
CA VAL A 239 -7.11 -10.80 -3.70
C VAL A 239 -5.72 -10.50 -3.14
N THR A 240 -5.72 -9.74 -2.05
CA THR A 240 -4.55 -9.45 -1.23
C THR A 240 -4.78 -10.04 0.16
N VAL A 241 -3.72 -10.63 0.73
CA VAL A 241 -3.66 -10.94 2.16
C VAL A 241 -2.60 -10.06 2.80
N SER A 242 -3.05 -9.20 3.70
CA SER A 242 -2.21 -8.31 4.48
C SER A 242 -1.68 -9.04 5.72
N HIS A 243 -0.41 -8.78 6.05
CA HIS A 243 0.38 -9.36 7.14
C HIS A 243 0.81 -10.81 6.94
N ALA A 244 -0.13 -11.75 6.90
CA ALA A 244 0.10 -13.19 6.75
C ALA A 244 1.16 -13.77 7.71
N TYR A 245 1.08 -13.42 9.00
CA TYR A 245 2.12 -13.75 10.00
C TYR A 245 2.37 -15.26 10.14
N ALA A 246 1.34 -16.09 9.95
CA ALA A 246 1.45 -17.55 9.97
C ALA A 246 2.55 -18.10 9.05
N LEU A 247 2.80 -17.48 7.90
CA LEU A 247 3.81 -17.94 6.94
C LEU A 247 5.24 -17.96 7.51
N ALA A 248 5.52 -17.16 8.55
CA ALA A 248 6.81 -17.14 9.22
C ALA A 248 6.88 -18.09 10.44
N GLN A 249 5.76 -18.71 10.80
CA GLN A 249 5.60 -19.51 12.02
C GLN A 249 5.35 -21.00 11.75
N ILE A 250 5.09 -21.38 10.50
CA ILE A 250 4.92 -22.77 10.04
C ILE A 250 6.21 -23.33 9.42
N ASP A 251 6.28 -24.66 9.29
CA ASP A 251 7.43 -25.34 8.69
C ASP A 251 7.59 -25.07 7.19
N THR A 252 8.79 -25.33 6.67
CA THR A 252 9.14 -25.01 5.29
C THR A 252 8.31 -25.77 4.26
N ALA A 253 7.90 -27.00 4.54
CA ALA A 253 7.10 -27.78 3.59
C ALA A 253 5.68 -27.20 3.49
N HIS A 254 5.13 -26.68 4.59
CA HIS A 254 3.86 -25.96 4.57
C HIS A 254 3.99 -24.60 3.86
N GLN A 255 5.08 -23.86 4.12
CA GLN A 255 5.37 -22.63 3.39
C GLN A 255 5.42 -22.85 1.88
N ASP A 256 6.10 -23.90 1.41
CA ASP A 256 6.24 -24.17 -0.02
C ASP A 256 4.90 -24.55 -0.68
N ARG A 257 4.02 -25.30 0.01
CA ARG A 257 2.66 -25.59 -0.46
C ARG A 257 1.80 -24.34 -0.56
N LEU A 258 1.79 -23.51 0.48
CA LEU A 258 1.05 -22.26 0.47
C LEU A 258 1.58 -21.28 -0.58
N ALA A 259 2.90 -21.19 -0.74
CA ALA A 259 3.51 -20.34 -1.76
C ALA A 259 3.05 -20.74 -3.18
N ALA A 260 2.98 -22.04 -3.47
CA ALA A 260 2.46 -22.53 -4.75
C ALA A 260 0.97 -22.17 -4.94
N GLY A 261 0.13 -22.40 -3.94
CA GLY A 261 -1.30 -22.08 -4.02
C GLY A 261 -1.57 -20.57 -4.13
N LEU A 262 -0.84 -19.74 -3.38
CA LEU A 262 -0.91 -18.28 -3.48
C LEU A 262 -0.53 -17.79 -4.88
N ALA A 263 0.54 -18.34 -5.45
CA ALA A 263 0.99 -17.99 -6.79
C ALA A 263 -0.02 -18.43 -7.87
N GLU A 264 -0.55 -19.66 -7.77
CA GLU A 264 -1.58 -20.18 -8.68
C GLU A 264 -2.86 -19.33 -8.64
N ALA A 265 -3.30 -18.95 -7.44
CA ALA A 265 -4.46 -18.08 -7.24
C ALA A 265 -4.19 -16.61 -7.60
N GLY A 266 -2.95 -16.23 -7.91
CA GLY A 266 -2.57 -14.83 -8.15
C GLY A 266 -2.81 -13.93 -6.93
N ILE A 267 -2.70 -14.47 -5.71
CA ILE A 267 -2.88 -13.71 -4.47
C ILE A 267 -1.63 -12.88 -4.20
N THR A 268 -1.82 -11.61 -3.84
CA THR A 268 -0.75 -10.74 -3.35
C THR A 268 -0.58 -10.88 -1.84
N LEU A 269 0.66 -10.91 -1.36
CA LEU A 269 0.97 -10.71 0.05
C LEU A 269 1.44 -9.27 0.29
N THR A 270 0.80 -8.59 1.23
CA THR A 270 1.24 -7.26 1.67
C THR A 270 1.84 -7.35 3.07
N THR A 271 3.04 -6.81 3.27
CA THR A 271 3.70 -6.80 4.59
C THR A 271 4.04 -5.38 5.03
N ALA A 272 3.77 -5.08 6.30
CA ALA A 272 4.21 -3.84 6.92
C ALA A 272 5.58 -3.98 7.59
N ALA A 273 6.01 -5.20 7.94
CA ALA A 273 7.25 -5.45 8.69
C ALA A 273 7.42 -4.53 9.93
N VAL A 274 6.34 -4.37 10.70
CA VAL A 274 6.28 -3.50 11.88
C VAL A 274 6.57 -4.27 13.17
N PHE A 275 7.03 -3.53 14.19
CA PHE A 275 7.27 -4.04 15.55
C PHE A 275 8.13 -5.31 15.60
N ASP A 276 7.82 -6.23 16.51
CA ASP A 276 8.39 -7.56 16.61
C ASP A 276 7.59 -8.62 15.84
N PHE A 277 6.50 -8.24 15.16
CA PHE A 277 5.63 -9.15 14.44
C PHE A 277 6.36 -9.95 13.34
N PRO A 278 5.94 -11.21 13.09
CA PRO A 278 6.57 -12.04 12.08
C PRO A 278 6.51 -11.42 10.69
N VAL A 279 7.59 -11.53 9.93
CA VAL A 279 7.62 -11.11 8.52
C VAL A 279 7.56 -12.36 7.64
N PRO A 280 6.61 -12.47 6.69
CA PRO A 280 6.56 -13.59 5.76
C PRO A 280 7.92 -13.83 5.09
N PRO A 281 8.27 -15.07 4.70
CA PRO A 281 9.55 -15.37 4.06
C PRO A 281 9.57 -14.84 2.62
N ILE A 282 9.74 -13.52 2.46
CA ILE A 282 9.55 -12.75 1.22
C ILE A 282 10.30 -13.37 0.03
N LYS A 283 11.58 -13.74 0.22
CA LYS A 283 12.38 -14.34 -0.87
C LYS A 283 11.81 -15.67 -1.35
N ARG A 284 11.33 -16.51 -0.42
CA ARG A 284 10.72 -17.81 -0.75
C ARG A 284 9.41 -17.60 -1.48
N MET A 285 8.54 -16.74 -0.96
CA MET A 285 7.24 -16.43 -1.57
C MET A 285 7.43 -15.84 -2.98
N ARG A 286 8.30 -14.84 -3.13
CA ARG A 286 8.62 -14.26 -4.44
C ARG A 286 9.22 -15.27 -5.41
N ALA A 287 10.10 -16.17 -4.95
CA ALA A 287 10.68 -17.20 -5.80
C ALA A 287 9.64 -18.21 -6.32
N ALA A 288 8.54 -18.42 -5.59
CA ALA A 288 7.41 -19.24 -6.02
C ALA A 288 6.45 -18.50 -6.97
N GLY A 289 6.64 -17.20 -7.22
CA GLY A 289 5.79 -16.39 -8.09
C GLY A 289 4.72 -15.57 -7.36
N VAL A 290 4.71 -15.57 -6.02
CA VAL A 290 3.78 -14.74 -5.24
C VAL A 290 4.16 -13.26 -5.37
N ASN A 291 3.18 -12.40 -5.67
CA ASN A 291 3.39 -10.96 -5.66
C ASN A 291 3.57 -10.46 -4.23
N ILE A 292 4.59 -9.62 -4.00
CA ILE A 292 4.87 -9.02 -2.69
C ILE A 292 4.66 -7.52 -2.81
N ALA A 293 3.84 -6.96 -1.93
CA ALA A 293 3.65 -5.53 -1.73
C ALA A 293 4.01 -5.15 -0.28
N CYS A 294 4.15 -3.86 -0.01
CA CYS A 294 4.33 -3.37 1.35
C CYS A 294 3.56 -2.08 1.61
N GLY A 295 3.33 -1.83 2.89
CA GLY A 295 2.67 -0.62 3.33
C GLY A 295 3.03 -0.23 4.74
N HIS A 296 2.60 0.94 5.16
CA HIS A 296 2.93 1.42 6.50
C HIS A 296 2.17 0.75 7.62
N ASP A 297 0.97 0.24 7.34
CA ASP A 297 -0.03 -0.05 8.37
C ASP A 297 -0.49 1.27 9.01
N ASP A 298 -0.73 1.27 10.31
CA ASP A 298 -0.92 2.44 11.14
C ASP A 298 0.17 3.52 10.98
N ILE A 299 -0.25 4.79 10.94
CA ILE A 299 0.65 5.96 10.89
C ILE A 299 0.20 7.00 11.91
N ARG A 300 0.97 7.11 12.99
CA ARG A 300 0.77 8.08 14.09
C ARG A 300 -0.68 8.12 14.55
N ASP A 301 -1.14 7.03 15.14
CA ASP A 301 -2.50 6.89 15.65
C ASP A 301 -2.49 6.20 17.04
N LEU A 302 -3.64 5.68 17.46
CA LEU A 302 -3.82 5.04 18.75
C LEU A 302 -3.30 3.59 18.78
N TRP A 303 -3.01 2.99 17.63
CA TRP A 303 -2.44 1.66 17.49
C TRP A 303 -0.91 1.70 17.42
N SER A 304 -0.38 2.63 16.61
CA SER A 304 1.06 2.80 16.39
C SER A 304 1.50 4.25 16.46
N PRO A 305 2.52 4.58 17.27
CA PRO A 305 3.14 5.90 17.26
C PRO A 305 4.11 6.10 16.06
N TYR A 306 4.40 5.03 15.30
CA TYR A 306 5.36 5.02 14.20
C TYR A 306 4.71 5.37 12.86
N GLY A 307 5.49 5.25 11.78
CA GLY A 307 5.07 5.54 10.42
C GLY A 307 5.40 6.97 10.01
N SER A 308 6.07 7.12 8.86
CA SER A 308 6.47 8.42 8.32
C SER A 308 5.68 8.82 7.07
N GLY A 309 5.05 7.85 6.41
CA GLY A 309 4.47 8.00 5.07
C GLY A 309 5.52 7.92 3.95
N ASP A 310 6.79 7.63 4.28
CA ASP A 310 7.88 7.51 3.30
C ASP A 310 8.05 6.06 2.84
N MET A 311 7.66 5.76 1.60
CA MET A 311 7.76 4.39 1.09
C MET A 311 9.21 3.89 0.89
N LEU A 312 10.21 4.76 0.77
CA LEU A 312 11.61 4.33 0.83
C LEU A 312 12.00 3.90 2.25
N GLU A 313 11.45 4.56 3.27
CA GLU A 313 11.64 4.14 4.67
C GLU A 313 10.94 2.82 4.95
N ARG A 314 9.71 2.64 4.45
CA ARG A 314 9.02 1.36 4.56
C ARG A 314 9.77 0.24 3.85
N ALA A 315 10.27 0.47 2.62
CA ALA A 315 11.10 -0.50 1.92
C ALA A 315 12.38 -0.84 2.73
N MET A 316 12.99 0.15 3.38
CA MET A 316 14.14 -0.07 4.26
C MET A 316 13.78 -0.99 5.44
N HIS A 317 12.65 -0.74 6.12
CA HIS A 317 12.20 -1.61 7.20
C HIS A 317 11.92 -3.04 6.74
N VAL A 318 11.29 -3.22 5.58
CA VAL A 318 11.05 -4.53 4.98
C VAL A 318 12.38 -5.25 4.71
N ALA A 319 13.35 -4.57 4.08
CA ALA A 319 14.67 -5.14 3.83
C ALA A 319 15.41 -5.49 5.13
N TYR A 320 15.38 -4.58 6.12
CA TYR A 320 16.04 -4.75 7.41
C TYR A 320 15.47 -5.93 8.20
N ARG A 321 14.14 -5.99 8.38
CA ARG A 321 13.46 -7.08 9.09
C ARG A 321 13.56 -8.42 8.36
N SER A 322 13.69 -8.39 7.02
CA SER A 322 13.93 -9.58 6.21
C SER A 322 15.41 -9.99 6.14
N THR A 323 16.30 -9.28 6.85
CA THR A 323 17.75 -9.53 6.92
C THR A 323 18.49 -9.43 5.57
N PHE A 324 17.95 -8.64 4.64
CA PHE A 324 18.54 -8.44 3.32
C PHE A 324 19.84 -7.63 3.40
N ARG A 325 20.87 -8.10 2.68
CA ARG A 325 22.20 -7.46 2.65
C ARG A 325 22.73 -7.20 1.24
N ARG A 326 22.34 -8.04 0.27
CA ARG A 326 22.74 -7.89 -1.13
C ARG A 326 21.83 -6.87 -1.79
N ASP A 327 22.38 -6.06 -2.70
CA ASP A 327 21.61 -5.04 -3.43
C ASP A 327 20.37 -5.65 -4.10
N GLU A 328 20.52 -6.81 -4.75
CA GLU A 328 19.42 -7.55 -5.37
C GLU A 328 18.30 -7.97 -4.38
N ASP A 329 18.65 -8.21 -3.12
CA ASP A 329 17.67 -8.54 -2.08
C ASP A 329 16.99 -7.26 -1.56
N ILE A 330 17.74 -6.17 -1.36
CA ILE A 330 17.19 -4.87 -0.96
C ILE A 330 16.21 -4.34 -2.02
N GLU A 331 16.55 -4.53 -3.30
CA GLU A 331 15.69 -4.15 -4.42
C GLU A 331 14.36 -4.92 -4.47
N ILE A 332 14.24 -6.09 -3.82
CA ILE A 332 12.94 -6.76 -3.64
C ILE A 332 12.01 -5.91 -2.77
N ALA A 333 12.53 -5.26 -1.73
CA ALA A 333 11.73 -4.38 -0.89
C ALA A 333 11.33 -3.09 -1.61
N LEU A 334 12.20 -2.55 -2.47
CA LEU A 334 11.83 -1.45 -3.36
C LEU A 334 10.78 -1.88 -4.37
N GLU A 335 10.90 -3.09 -4.93
CA GLU A 335 9.89 -3.67 -5.82
C GLU A 335 8.53 -3.74 -5.11
N ALA A 336 8.49 -4.18 -3.85
CA ALA A 336 7.26 -4.21 -3.05
C ALA A 336 6.61 -2.83 -2.87
N ALA A 337 7.42 -1.78 -2.71
CA ALA A 337 6.98 -0.38 -2.61
C ALA A 337 6.70 0.30 -3.96
N THR A 338 6.83 -0.43 -5.08
CA THR A 338 6.66 0.09 -6.44
C THR A 338 5.82 -0.87 -7.29
N HIS A 339 6.45 -1.71 -8.11
CA HIS A 339 5.76 -2.64 -9.02
C HIS A 339 4.89 -3.67 -8.30
N GLY A 340 5.32 -4.13 -7.11
CA GLY A 340 4.57 -5.05 -6.27
C GLY A 340 3.27 -4.44 -5.75
N GLY A 341 3.36 -3.23 -5.19
CA GLY A 341 2.19 -2.44 -4.82
C GLY A 341 1.31 -2.09 -6.03
N ALA A 342 1.89 -1.70 -7.17
CA ALA A 342 1.13 -1.42 -8.39
C ALA A 342 0.32 -2.62 -8.88
N ARG A 343 0.89 -3.84 -8.80
CA ARG A 343 0.16 -5.09 -9.08
C ARG A 343 -0.95 -5.35 -8.05
N ALA A 344 -0.69 -5.09 -6.77
CA ALA A 344 -1.69 -5.23 -5.71
C ALA A 344 -2.92 -4.31 -5.93
N LEU A 345 -2.68 -3.09 -6.40
CA LEU A 345 -3.69 -2.07 -6.71
C LEU A 345 -4.26 -2.22 -8.14
N GLY A 346 -3.83 -3.21 -8.92
CA GLY A 346 -4.35 -3.44 -10.27
C GLY A 346 -4.02 -2.34 -11.28
N LEU A 347 -2.89 -1.63 -11.13
CA LEU A 347 -2.50 -0.52 -12.00
C LEU A 347 -1.99 -1.04 -13.37
N PRO A 348 -2.67 -0.73 -14.50
CA PRO A 348 -2.40 -1.39 -15.78
C PRO A 348 -1.16 -0.88 -16.53
N SER A 349 -0.74 0.37 -16.28
CA SER A 349 0.33 1.04 -17.04
C SER A 349 1.28 1.77 -16.10
N TYR A 350 1.90 1.01 -15.20
CA TYR A 350 2.83 1.47 -14.18
C TYR A 350 4.28 1.13 -14.53
N GLY A 351 5.19 2.06 -14.29
CA GLY A 351 6.64 1.83 -14.43
C GLY A 351 7.33 2.87 -15.31
N LEU A 352 8.54 2.54 -15.75
CA LEU A 352 9.39 3.40 -16.56
C LEU A 352 9.47 2.87 -17.99
N THR A 353 8.34 2.89 -18.69
CA THR A 353 8.21 2.45 -20.09
C THR A 353 7.34 3.43 -20.87
N ALA A 354 7.56 3.54 -22.18
CA ALA A 354 6.70 4.35 -23.04
C ALA A 354 5.23 3.88 -22.94
N GLY A 355 4.31 4.81 -22.81
CA GLY A 355 2.88 4.58 -22.59
C GLY A 355 2.46 4.46 -21.12
N ALA A 356 3.39 4.28 -20.17
CA ALA A 356 3.05 4.30 -18.75
C ALA A 356 2.69 5.71 -18.27
N ALA A 357 1.90 5.79 -17.20
CA ALA A 357 1.61 7.06 -16.53
C ALA A 357 2.92 7.72 -16.08
N ALA A 358 3.04 9.03 -16.29
CA ALA A 358 4.19 9.81 -15.85
C ALA A 358 4.09 10.16 -14.35
N ASP A 359 4.03 9.10 -13.54
CA ASP A 359 4.17 9.13 -12.08
C ASP A 359 5.64 8.81 -11.78
N LEU A 360 6.44 9.83 -11.46
CA LEU A 360 7.90 9.72 -11.41
C LEU A 360 8.45 10.33 -10.13
N VAL A 361 9.49 9.72 -9.57
CA VAL A 361 10.21 10.21 -8.39
C VAL A 361 11.68 10.29 -8.72
N VAL A 362 12.30 11.45 -8.50
CA VAL A 362 13.72 11.67 -8.72
C VAL A 362 14.42 11.81 -7.38
N VAL A 363 15.51 11.07 -7.20
CA VAL A 363 16.27 11.06 -5.95
C VAL A 363 17.78 11.12 -6.15
N SER A 364 18.43 11.72 -5.16
CA SER A 364 19.88 11.78 -4.99
C SER A 364 20.46 10.43 -4.54
N ALA A 365 20.51 9.43 -5.42
CA ALA A 365 21.12 8.12 -5.13
C ALA A 365 21.81 7.51 -6.37
N ASP A 366 22.89 6.75 -6.15
CA ASP A 366 23.63 6.09 -7.23
C ASP A 366 22.99 4.80 -7.72
N THR A 367 22.37 4.06 -6.80
CA THR A 367 21.70 2.78 -7.06
C THR A 367 20.35 2.72 -6.34
N PRO A 368 19.44 1.84 -6.79
CA PRO A 368 18.15 1.66 -6.13
C PRO A 368 18.30 1.15 -4.68
N ALA A 369 19.23 0.23 -4.43
CA ALA A 369 19.56 -0.22 -3.08
C ALA A 369 20.05 0.94 -2.19
N ALA A 370 20.90 1.84 -2.74
CA ALA A 370 21.33 3.03 -2.02
C ALA A 370 20.16 3.96 -1.69
N ALA A 371 19.21 4.16 -2.62
CA ALA A 371 18.01 4.97 -2.38
C ALA A 371 17.16 4.42 -1.21
N VAL A 372 16.99 3.10 -1.13
CA VAL A 372 16.29 2.45 0.00
C VAL A 372 17.05 2.66 1.30
N VAL A 373 18.37 2.49 1.31
CA VAL A 373 19.17 2.57 2.54
C VAL A 373 19.27 4.01 3.05
N THR A 374 19.49 4.99 2.16
CA THR A 374 19.73 6.39 2.57
C THR A 374 18.46 7.22 2.66
N ARG A 375 17.36 6.80 2.03
CA ARG A 375 16.05 7.49 2.01
C ARG A 375 16.21 8.99 1.71
N PRO A 376 16.84 9.35 0.58
CA PRO A 376 17.11 10.74 0.27
C PRO A 376 15.81 11.55 0.17
N VAL A 377 15.93 12.87 0.33
CA VAL A 377 14.85 13.79 -0.03
C VAL A 377 14.50 13.59 -1.52
N ARG A 378 13.22 13.77 -1.83
CA ARG A 378 12.70 13.67 -3.20
C ARG A 378 13.01 14.98 -3.89
N ASP A 379 13.98 14.99 -4.80
CA ASP A 379 14.35 16.18 -5.56
C ASP A 379 13.14 16.66 -6.39
N LEU A 380 12.39 15.70 -6.97
CA LEU A 380 11.24 15.96 -7.82
C LEU A 380 10.23 14.81 -7.72
N VAL A 381 8.94 15.16 -7.69
CA VAL A 381 7.82 14.21 -7.82
C VAL A 381 6.87 14.68 -8.91
N LEU A 382 6.57 13.79 -9.86
CA LEU A 382 5.53 13.98 -10.87
C LEU A 382 4.35 13.02 -10.59
N LYS A 383 3.14 13.51 -10.77
CA LYS A 383 1.91 12.70 -10.86
C LYS A 383 1.17 13.06 -12.13
N ALA A 384 0.90 12.06 -12.98
CA ALA A 384 0.28 12.22 -14.29
C ALA A 384 0.94 13.35 -15.10
N GLY A 385 2.27 13.39 -15.10
CA GLY A 385 3.07 14.36 -15.83
C GLY A 385 3.04 15.80 -15.31
N ARG A 386 2.44 16.05 -14.13
CA ARG A 386 2.49 17.34 -13.45
C ARG A 386 3.49 17.27 -12.30
N VAL A 387 4.31 18.29 -12.12
CA VAL A 387 5.15 18.43 -10.92
C VAL A 387 4.25 18.70 -9.71
N VAL A 388 4.32 17.83 -8.70
CA VAL A 388 3.50 17.93 -7.48
C VAL A 388 4.32 18.18 -6.22
N ALA A 389 5.63 17.89 -6.26
CA ALA A 389 6.56 18.23 -5.19
C ALA A 389 7.97 18.48 -5.74
N ARG A 390 8.72 19.34 -5.03
CA ARG A 390 10.16 19.61 -5.23
C ARG A 390 10.85 19.67 -3.87
N ASP A 391 12.06 19.13 -3.78
CA ASP A 391 12.90 19.17 -2.58
C ASP A 391 12.16 18.72 -1.28
N GLY A 392 11.31 17.69 -1.40
CA GLY A 392 10.52 17.15 -0.29
C GLY A 392 9.36 18.02 0.19
N ALA A 393 8.91 18.98 -0.61
CA ALA A 393 7.75 19.83 -0.33
C ALA A 393 6.80 19.92 -1.52
N LEU A 394 5.49 20.05 -1.26
CA LEU A 394 4.48 20.26 -2.29
C LEU A 394 4.67 21.61 -3.00
N VAL A 395 4.29 21.67 -4.29
CA VAL A 395 4.29 22.92 -5.10
C VAL A 395 2.91 23.54 -5.27
#